data_AF-A0A1M7PC90-F1
#
_entry.id   AF-A0A1M7PC90-F1
#
_cell.length_a   1.000
_cell.length_b   1.000
_cell.length_c   1.000
_cell.angle_alpha   90.00
_cell.angle_beta   90.00
_cell.angle_gamma   90.00
#
_symmetry.space_group_name_H-M   'P 1'
#
loop_
_entity.id
_entity.type
_entity.pdbx_description
1 polymer ?
#
loop_
_entity_poly.entity_id
_entity_poly.type
_entity_poly.pdbx_seq_one_letter_code
_entity_poly.pdbx_strand_id
1 'polypeptide(L)'
;MTAIAAFKISECPVVFGDLLITGEAKTRQKAGLPTIGDAHEVFGDSGWAIKGLSQKVVIINNNCALAWSGSYMAARVAISELREMSNSAPLTADGVRAFLSSHPDIIKHGASFIGYVFEQECRKIKQFRHDAEIYNSTTFGRMMIQGSGAGAIKELSDMFSSTRMRETGQVDAKKKALSACLAMAGMLLNAELRGGASANNLHSMFGGGYEVAVFSDGAFRKVGDLTFLIWTARSTSSGTELTMPHMIVKQAYAGDNLLIRSVRVDNNSGQAVILDEQCHIIKPMYESDEYVDENIFSEISYNSPLLCHCVLVEDENSKFHTIYTRVQLSTSNSPIQFNEEDERLVISFEQNFLQNIARSLQEALSPS
;
A
#
# COMPACT_ATOMS: atom_id res chain seq x y z
N MET A 1 9.72 7.30 11.77
CA MET A 1 9.51 7.90 10.43
C MET A 1 8.61 6.97 9.63
N THR A 2 7.71 7.51 8.81
CA THR A 2 6.45 6.85 8.40
C THR A 2 5.71 7.69 7.35
N ALA A 3 4.82 7.07 6.57
CA ALA A 3 3.78 7.77 5.82
C ALA A 3 2.41 7.21 6.21
N ILE A 4 1.58 8.03 6.88
CA ILE A 4 0.19 7.66 7.20
C ILE A 4 -0.78 8.73 6.71
N ALA A 5 -1.95 8.30 6.23
CA ALA A 5 -3.04 9.19 5.89
C ALA A 5 -4.42 8.59 6.22
N ALA A 6 -5.38 9.48 6.47
CA ALA A 6 -6.79 9.16 6.62
C ALA A 6 -7.63 10.19 5.87
N PHE A 7 -8.44 9.74 4.92
CA PHE A 7 -9.19 10.60 4.01
C PHE A 7 -10.47 9.91 3.54
N LYS A 8 -11.28 10.59 2.73
CA LYS A 8 -12.49 10.02 2.14
C LYS A 8 -12.43 10.09 0.62
N ILE A 9 -12.90 9.04 -0.03
CA ILE A 9 -13.12 9.05 -1.49
C ILE A 9 -14.55 8.60 -1.73
N SER A 10 -15.34 9.45 -2.40
CA SER A 10 -16.78 9.19 -2.61
C SER A 10 -17.50 8.81 -1.31
N GLU A 11 -17.24 9.55 -0.23
CA GLU A 11 -17.70 9.29 1.16
C GLU A 11 -17.21 7.99 1.82
N CYS A 12 -16.45 7.14 1.14
CA CYS A 12 -15.83 5.96 1.72
C CYS A 12 -14.59 6.38 2.55
N PRO A 13 -14.57 6.17 3.88
CA PRO A 13 -13.40 6.40 4.71
C PRO A 13 -12.29 5.41 4.40
N VAL A 14 -11.08 5.95 4.30
CA VAL A 14 -9.85 5.22 4.02
C VAL A 14 -8.81 5.54 5.10
N VAL A 15 -8.12 4.52 5.57
CA VAL A 15 -6.90 4.63 6.37
C VAL A 15 -5.76 3.99 5.58
N PHE A 16 -4.64 4.71 5.44
CA PHE A 16 -3.50 4.35 4.59
C PHE A 16 -2.20 4.43 5.41
N GLY A 17 -1.29 3.49 5.21
CA GLY A 17 0.01 3.49 5.87
C GLY A 17 1.08 2.72 5.11
N ASP A 18 2.34 3.12 5.26
CA ASP A 18 3.50 2.34 4.81
C ASP A 18 3.91 1.26 5.83
N LEU A 19 4.78 0.32 5.45
CA LEU A 19 5.21 -0.78 6.32
C LEU A 19 6.57 -0.58 6.97
N LEU A 20 7.41 0.32 6.45
CA LEU A 20 8.82 0.43 6.85
C LEU A 20 8.99 0.84 8.32
N ILE A 21 9.85 0.14 9.05
CA ILE A 21 10.35 0.58 10.35
C ILE A 21 11.82 0.93 10.23
N THR A 22 12.15 2.17 10.57
CA THR A 22 13.53 2.67 10.61
C THR A 22 13.94 3.04 12.03
N GLY A 23 15.25 3.00 12.29
CA GLY A 23 15.82 3.37 13.58
C GLY A 23 17.33 3.54 13.50
N GLU A 24 17.94 3.97 14.60
CA GLU A 24 19.38 4.13 14.70
C GLU A 24 20.14 2.82 14.37
N ALA A 25 21.22 2.94 13.60
CA ALA A 25 22.08 1.85 13.19
C ALA A 25 23.00 1.38 14.34
N LYS A 26 22.42 0.78 15.40
CA LYS A 26 23.20 0.15 16.48
C LYS A 26 23.84 -1.17 16.08
N THR A 27 23.19 -1.89 15.17
CA THR A 27 23.68 -3.13 14.55
C THR A 27 23.20 -3.18 13.11
N ARG A 28 24.06 -3.64 12.20
CA ARG A 28 23.69 -3.94 10.81
C ARG A 28 22.80 -5.18 10.82
N GLN A 29 21.49 -4.98 10.72
CA GLN A 29 20.55 -6.07 10.44
C GLN A 29 20.29 -6.10 8.94
N LYS A 30 20.31 -7.30 8.35
CA LYS A 30 19.79 -7.50 7.00
C LYS A 30 18.27 -7.47 7.10
N ALA A 31 17.66 -6.45 6.50
CA ALA A 31 16.23 -6.38 6.32
C ALA A 31 15.95 -6.40 4.82
N GLY A 32 15.22 -7.41 4.36
CA GLY A 32 14.70 -7.46 3.00
C GLY A 32 13.49 -6.53 2.89
N LEU A 33 13.37 -5.81 1.77
CA LEU A 33 12.15 -5.11 1.39
C LEU A 33 11.49 -5.81 0.20
N PRO A 34 10.15 -5.93 0.17
CA PRO A 34 9.45 -6.59 -0.92
C PRO A 34 9.80 -6.05 -2.31
N THR A 35 10.17 -4.76 -2.40
CA THR A 35 10.47 -4.05 -3.64
C THR A 35 11.91 -4.26 -4.11
N ILE A 36 12.88 -3.96 -3.26
CA ILE A 36 14.30 -3.88 -3.66
C ILE A 36 15.17 -5.05 -3.15
N GLY A 37 14.61 -5.94 -2.32
CA GLY A 37 15.38 -7.00 -1.68
C GLY A 37 16.30 -6.50 -0.60
N ASP A 38 17.60 -6.80 -0.70
CA ASP A 38 18.56 -6.37 0.30
C ASP A 38 18.64 -4.84 0.34
N ALA A 39 18.14 -4.27 1.43
CA ALA A 39 18.04 -2.83 1.61
C ALA A 39 19.17 -2.26 2.49
N HIS A 40 20.25 -3.02 2.70
CA HIS A 40 21.40 -2.59 3.49
C HIS A 40 22.02 -1.27 3.01
N GLU A 41 22.02 -1.02 1.69
CA GLU A 41 22.69 0.15 1.11
C GLU A 41 21.84 1.42 1.10
N VAL A 42 20.54 1.33 1.42
CA VAL A 42 19.59 2.46 1.35
C VAL A 42 20.08 3.67 2.15
N PHE A 43 20.66 3.45 3.33
CA PHE A 43 21.01 4.54 4.24
C PHE A 43 22.50 4.86 4.30
N GLY A 44 23.36 4.09 3.60
CA GLY A 44 24.81 4.24 3.67
C GLY A 44 25.32 4.42 5.11
N ASP A 45 26.08 5.49 5.34
CA ASP A 45 26.64 5.86 6.66
C ASP A 45 25.81 6.94 7.40
N SER A 46 24.53 7.11 7.08
CA SER A 46 23.68 8.16 7.69
C SER A 46 23.37 7.96 9.19
N GLY A 47 23.80 6.84 9.79
CA GLY A 47 23.48 6.46 11.16
C GLY A 47 22.07 5.87 11.33
N TRP A 48 21.31 5.73 10.25
CA TRP A 48 19.99 5.11 10.23
C TRP A 48 20.02 3.77 9.50
N ALA A 49 19.11 2.86 9.88
CA ALA A 49 18.95 1.57 9.26
C ALA A 49 17.48 1.16 9.21
N ILE A 50 17.13 0.32 8.23
CA ILE A 50 15.87 -0.41 8.21
C ILE A 50 15.93 -1.49 9.28
N LYS A 51 14.95 -1.49 10.18
CA LYS A 51 14.82 -2.48 11.26
C LYS A 51 13.85 -3.61 10.93
N GLY A 52 13.01 -3.40 9.92
CA GLY A 52 12.06 -4.39 9.44
C GLY A 52 10.78 -3.73 8.94
N LEU A 53 9.71 -4.50 8.94
CA LEU A 53 8.38 -4.10 8.52
C LEU A 53 7.41 -4.24 9.70
N SER A 54 6.41 -3.37 9.75
CA SER A 54 5.28 -3.46 10.68
C SER A 54 4.04 -2.90 10.01
N GLN A 55 2.90 -3.54 10.27
CA GLN A 55 1.61 -2.98 9.88
C GLN A 55 1.40 -1.65 10.60
N LYS A 56 1.12 -0.58 9.85
CA LYS A 56 0.81 0.73 10.44
C LYS A 56 -0.65 1.07 10.44
N VAL A 57 -1.44 0.42 9.59
CA VAL A 57 -2.89 0.50 9.66
C VAL A 57 -3.36 -0.57 10.63
N VAL A 58 -4.23 -0.21 11.56
CA VAL A 58 -4.73 -1.08 12.62
C VAL A 58 -6.23 -1.00 12.67
N ILE A 59 -6.87 -2.16 12.69
CA ILE A 59 -8.29 -2.29 13.03
C ILE A 59 -8.34 -2.57 14.53
N ILE A 60 -8.86 -1.62 15.31
CA ILE A 60 -9.06 -1.79 16.75
C ILE A 60 -10.24 -2.73 16.98
N ASN A 61 -11.33 -2.50 16.24
CA ASN A 61 -12.48 -3.40 16.11
C ASN A 61 -13.23 -3.07 14.80
N ASN A 62 -14.36 -3.73 14.55
CA ASN A 62 -15.17 -3.49 13.34
C ASN A 62 -15.58 -2.01 13.14
N ASN A 63 -15.64 -1.22 14.21
CA ASN A 63 -16.09 0.17 14.17
C ASN A 63 -14.93 1.17 14.22
N CYS A 64 -13.67 0.76 14.41
CA CYS A 64 -12.56 1.69 14.59
C CYS A 64 -11.32 1.20 13.85
N ALA A 65 -10.80 2.04 12.97
CA ALA A 65 -9.52 1.84 12.31
C ALA A 65 -8.67 3.11 12.44
N LEU A 66 -7.37 2.90 12.60
CA LEU A 66 -6.40 3.98 12.73
C LEU A 66 -5.09 3.64 12.05
N ALA A 67 -4.26 4.64 11.83
CA ALA A 67 -2.86 4.49 11.50
C ALA A 67 -2.00 5.27 12.49
N TRP A 68 -0.77 4.83 12.68
CA TRP A 68 0.16 5.42 13.64
C TRP A 68 1.51 5.78 13.01
N SER A 69 2.19 6.74 13.61
CA SER A 69 3.58 7.09 13.31
C SER A 69 4.33 7.52 14.57
N GLY A 70 5.66 7.53 14.54
CA GLY A 70 6.49 7.97 15.67
C GLY A 70 7.05 6.78 16.46
N SER A 71 6.98 6.84 17.79
CA SER A 71 7.50 5.78 18.66
C SER A 71 6.68 4.50 18.54
N TYR A 72 7.31 3.44 18.03
CA TYR A 72 6.71 2.11 17.91
C TYR A 72 6.25 1.55 19.27
N MET A 73 7.04 1.74 20.32
CA MET A 73 6.68 1.26 21.67
C MET A 73 5.46 1.99 22.23
N ALA A 74 5.41 3.33 22.12
CA ALA A 74 4.26 4.11 22.59
C ALA A 74 3.00 3.78 21.78
N ALA A 75 3.12 3.61 20.46
CA ALA A 75 2.02 3.19 19.60
C ALA A 75 1.48 1.81 19.99
N ARG A 76 2.37 0.84 20.19
CA ARG A 76 1.99 -0.53 20.58
C ARG A 76 1.21 -0.57 21.89
N VAL A 77 1.67 0.14 22.93
CA VAL A 77 1.00 0.20 24.24
C VAL A 77 -0.39 0.82 24.07
N ALA A 78 -0.47 2.02 23.50
CA ALA A 78 -1.73 2.73 23.33
C ALA A 78 -2.76 1.96 22.49
N ILE A 79 -2.31 1.24 21.44
CA ILE A 79 -3.19 0.43 20.60
C ILE A 79 -3.71 -0.80 21.34
N SER A 80 -2.88 -1.42 22.18
CA SER A 80 -3.29 -2.57 22.99
C SER A 80 -4.36 -2.14 24.00
N GLU A 81 -4.14 -1.02 24.70
CA GLU A 81 -5.11 -0.44 25.62
C GLU A 81 -6.41 0.00 24.92
N LEU A 82 -6.34 0.60 23.71
CA LEU A 82 -7.53 0.93 22.93
C LEU A 82 -8.36 -0.30 22.56
N ARG A 83 -7.71 -1.43 22.26
CA ARG A 83 -8.40 -2.70 21.98
C ARG A 83 -9.11 -3.21 23.23
N GLU A 84 -8.46 -3.19 24.38
CA GLU A 84 -9.05 -3.56 25.67
C GLU A 84 -10.24 -2.65 26.04
N MET A 85 -10.09 -1.34 25.89
CA MET A 85 -11.17 -0.37 26.07
C MET A 85 -12.35 -0.69 25.16
N SER A 86 -12.08 -1.07 23.91
CA SER A 86 -13.10 -1.38 22.92
C SER A 86 -13.92 -2.64 23.25
N ASN A 87 -13.37 -3.55 24.05
CA ASN A 87 -14.09 -4.72 24.57
C ASN A 87 -15.04 -4.35 25.71
N SER A 88 -14.77 -3.24 26.40
CA SER A 88 -15.53 -2.80 27.58
C SER A 88 -16.63 -1.79 27.24
N ALA A 89 -16.40 -0.95 26.23
CA ALA A 89 -17.38 0.06 25.80
C ALA A 89 -17.20 0.43 24.31
N PRO A 90 -18.27 0.87 23.62
CA PRO A 90 -18.16 1.43 22.28
C PRO A 90 -17.21 2.63 22.25
N LEU A 91 -16.29 2.62 21.29
CA LEU A 91 -15.38 3.75 21.08
C LEU A 91 -16.13 4.92 20.42
N THR A 92 -15.70 6.14 20.77
CA THR A 92 -16.10 7.39 20.10
C THR A 92 -14.85 8.12 19.61
N ALA A 93 -14.99 8.94 18.57
CA ALA A 93 -13.86 9.71 18.04
C ALA A 93 -13.28 10.69 19.08
N ASP A 94 -14.15 11.29 19.90
CA ASP A 94 -13.74 12.20 20.98
C ASP A 94 -13.11 11.44 22.15
N GLY A 95 -13.63 10.26 22.49
CA GLY A 95 -13.05 9.39 23.53
C GLY A 95 -11.65 8.89 23.16
N VAL A 96 -11.47 8.43 21.92
CA VAL A 96 -10.16 8.03 21.41
C VAL A 96 -9.18 9.21 21.43
N ARG A 97 -9.60 10.40 20.97
CA ARG A 97 -8.75 11.60 21.00
C ARG A 97 -8.34 11.98 22.44
N ALA A 98 -9.29 11.96 23.37
CA ALA A 98 -9.03 12.29 24.76
C ALA A 98 -8.03 11.31 25.38
N PHE A 99 -8.23 10.01 25.18
CA PHE A 99 -7.31 8.96 25.62
C PHE A 99 -5.89 9.19 25.09
N LEU A 100 -5.73 9.35 23.78
CA LEU A 100 -4.42 9.54 23.15
C LEU A 100 -3.72 10.81 23.66
N SER A 101 -4.48 11.88 23.88
CA SER A 101 -3.96 13.16 24.39
C SER A 101 -3.52 13.14 25.86
N SER A 102 -4.05 12.22 26.68
CA SER A 102 -3.65 12.07 28.09
C SER A 102 -2.73 10.87 28.35
N HIS A 103 -2.40 10.07 27.34
CA HIS A 103 -1.63 8.84 27.52
C HIS A 103 -0.16 9.14 27.87
N PRO A 104 0.38 8.65 29.00
CA PRO A 104 1.73 8.97 29.46
C PRO A 104 2.83 8.63 28.45
N ASP A 105 2.80 7.44 27.85
CA ASP A 105 3.83 7.03 26.89
C ASP A 105 3.80 7.81 25.58
N ILE A 106 2.62 8.22 25.12
CA ILE A 106 2.49 9.07 23.92
C ILE A 106 3.11 10.43 24.20
N ILE A 107 2.78 11.04 25.34
CA ILE A 107 3.33 12.35 25.74
C ILE A 107 4.85 12.28 25.90
N LYS A 108 5.36 11.21 26.53
CA LYS A 108 6.78 11.06 26.84
C LYS A 108 7.63 10.69 25.62
N HIS A 109 7.14 9.82 24.76
CA HIS A 109 7.93 9.23 23.69
C HIS A 109 7.55 9.71 22.28
N GLY A 110 6.42 10.41 22.14
CA GLY A 110 5.94 10.94 20.86
C GLY A 110 5.38 9.84 19.96
N ALA A 111 4.07 9.83 19.77
CA ALA A 111 3.41 9.04 18.73
C ALA A 111 2.21 9.81 18.22
N SER A 112 1.94 9.69 16.92
CA SER A 112 0.84 10.36 16.26
C SER A 112 -0.13 9.33 15.71
N PHE A 113 -1.41 9.67 15.69
CA PHE A 113 -2.47 8.76 15.27
C PHE A 113 -3.50 9.50 14.43
N ILE A 114 -4.03 8.82 13.43
CA ILE A 114 -5.12 9.30 12.58
C ILE A 114 -6.08 8.15 12.34
N GLY A 115 -7.37 8.41 12.22
CA GLY A 115 -8.30 7.32 11.99
C GLY A 115 -9.75 7.73 11.96
N TYR A 116 -10.60 6.71 12.02
CA TYR A 116 -12.04 6.84 12.01
C TYR A 116 -12.66 5.93 13.06
N VAL A 117 -13.80 6.40 13.59
CA VAL A 117 -14.71 5.62 14.42
C VAL A 117 -16.10 5.69 13.82
N PHE A 118 -16.72 4.54 13.59
CA PHE A 118 -18.15 4.42 13.31
C PHE A 118 -18.92 4.39 14.63
N GLU A 119 -19.50 5.53 14.98
CA GLU A 119 -20.29 5.67 16.21
C GLU A 119 -21.71 5.18 15.97
N GLN A 120 -22.00 3.97 16.44
CA GLN A 120 -23.26 3.25 16.19
C GLN A 120 -24.49 4.04 16.66
N GLU A 121 -24.41 4.74 17.80
CA GLU A 121 -25.51 5.52 18.37
C GLU A 121 -26.04 6.59 17.40
N CYS A 122 -25.15 7.31 16.72
CA CYS A 122 -25.52 8.34 15.76
C CYS A 122 -25.42 7.90 14.30
N ARG A 123 -24.99 6.64 14.06
CA ARG A 123 -24.74 6.04 12.74
C ARG A 123 -23.85 6.91 11.85
N LYS A 124 -22.83 7.53 12.44
CA LYS A 124 -21.88 8.40 11.72
C LYS A 124 -20.47 7.89 11.84
N ILE A 125 -19.74 8.00 10.74
CA ILE A 125 -18.30 7.80 10.72
C ILE A 125 -17.65 9.15 11.05
N LYS A 126 -16.99 9.22 12.20
CA LYS A 126 -16.28 10.40 12.66
C LYS A 126 -14.78 10.17 12.56
N GLN A 127 -14.09 11.18 12.05
CA GLN A 127 -12.63 11.19 11.94
C GLN A 127 -12.01 11.71 13.23
N PHE A 128 -10.84 11.18 13.60
CA PHE A 128 -10.04 11.69 14.72
C PHE A 128 -8.56 11.78 14.34
N ARG A 129 -7.84 12.62 15.07
CA ARG A 129 -6.38 12.72 14.98
C ARG A 129 -5.78 13.08 16.34
N HIS A 130 -4.54 12.67 16.54
CA HIS A 130 -3.63 13.09 17.59
C HIS A 130 -2.29 13.42 16.94
N ASP A 131 -1.80 14.65 17.14
CA ASP A 131 -0.52 15.13 16.60
C ASP A 131 -0.32 14.87 15.09
N ALA A 132 -1.30 15.24 14.26
CA ALA A 132 -1.23 15.08 12.81
C ALA A 132 -1.72 16.32 12.09
N GLU A 133 -1.28 16.55 10.86
CA GLU A 133 -1.69 17.68 10.03
C GLU A 133 -3.07 17.44 9.38
N ILE A 134 -3.78 18.51 9.03
CA ILE A 134 -4.91 18.45 8.10
C ILE A 134 -4.46 19.07 6.78
N TYR A 135 -4.67 18.33 5.70
CA TYR A 135 -4.44 18.78 4.34
C TYR A 135 -5.76 18.79 3.56
N ASN A 136 -5.97 19.75 2.67
CA ASN A 136 -7.16 19.77 1.81
C ASN A 136 -6.71 19.51 0.37
N SER A 137 -6.83 18.26 -0.07
CA SER A 137 -6.58 17.87 -1.46
C SER A 137 -7.79 18.21 -2.32
N THR A 138 -7.54 18.58 -3.58
CA THR A 138 -8.60 18.75 -4.58
C THR A 138 -9.34 17.45 -4.87
N THR A 139 -8.65 16.31 -4.83
CA THR A 139 -9.22 15.00 -5.17
C THR A 139 -9.81 14.30 -3.96
N PHE A 140 -9.08 14.28 -2.83
CA PHE A 140 -9.46 13.51 -1.65
C PHE A 140 -10.10 14.34 -0.55
N GLY A 141 -10.34 15.63 -0.83
CA GLY A 141 -10.92 16.57 0.11
C GLY A 141 -10.06 16.71 1.36
N ARG A 142 -10.72 16.70 2.53
CA ARG A 142 -10.03 16.82 3.81
C ARG A 142 -9.32 15.52 4.18
N MET A 143 -8.00 15.59 4.24
CA MET A 143 -7.10 14.52 4.64
C MET A 143 -6.49 14.83 6.01
N MET A 144 -6.23 13.80 6.79
CA MET A 144 -5.34 13.86 7.95
C MET A 144 -4.08 13.09 7.57
N ILE A 145 -2.90 13.69 7.73
CA ILE A 145 -1.65 13.13 7.21
C ILE A 145 -0.56 13.36 8.26
N GLN A 146 0.33 12.39 8.42
CA GLN A 146 1.50 12.54 9.30
C GLN A 146 2.68 11.66 8.86
N GLY A 147 3.86 12.06 9.34
CA GLY A 147 5.12 11.36 9.14
C GLY A 147 5.98 11.99 8.04
N SER A 148 7.17 11.44 7.85
CA SER A 148 8.14 11.91 6.86
C SER A 148 7.66 11.78 5.42
N GLY A 149 6.74 10.83 5.15
CA GLY A 149 6.12 10.69 3.83
C GLY A 149 4.89 11.57 3.59
N ALA A 150 4.55 12.47 4.51
CA ALA A 150 3.38 13.34 4.37
C ALA A 150 3.43 14.20 3.09
N GLY A 151 4.61 14.73 2.74
CA GLY A 151 4.80 15.50 1.51
C GLY A 151 4.47 14.70 0.25
N ALA A 152 5.00 13.48 0.15
CA ALA A 152 4.73 12.59 -0.98
C ALA A 152 3.24 12.24 -1.11
N ILE A 153 2.53 12.00 0.00
CA ILE A 153 1.09 11.74 -0.02
C ILE A 153 0.32 12.97 -0.52
N LYS A 154 0.69 14.18 -0.09
CA LYS A 154 0.06 15.43 -0.56
C LYS A 154 0.25 15.62 -2.05
N GLU A 155 1.50 15.55 -2.51
CA GLU A 155 1.85 15.67 -3.93
C GLU A 155 1.07 14.67 -4.79
N LEU A 156 1.06 13.40 -4.39
CA LEU A 156 0.27 12.37 -5.07
C LEU A 156 -1.21 12.77 -5.09
N SER A 157 -1.80 13.11 -3.93
CA SER A 157 -3.23 13.43 -3.84
C SER A 157 -3.69 14.55 -4.77
N ASP A 158 -2.82 15.53 -5.03
CA ASP A 158 -3.14 16.63 -5.95
C ASP A 158 -2.93 16.22 -7.41
N MET A 159 -1.85 15.47 -7.69
CA MET A 159 -1.60 14.91 -9.02
C MET A 159 -2.72 13.96 -9.46
N PHE A 160 -3.41 13.30 -8.54
CA PHE A 160 -4.54 12.41 -8.85
C PHE A 160 -5.64 13.09 -9.68
N SER A 161 -5.91 14.39 -9.47
CA SER A 161 -6.89 15.13 -10.26
C SER A 161 -6.49 15.25 -11.75
N SER A 162 -5.19 15.29 -12.01
CA SER A 162 -4.61 15.34 -13.36
C SER A 162 -4.23 13.97 -13.92
N THR A 163 -4.17 12.94 -13.08
CA THR A 163 -3.77 11.59 -13.49
C THR A 163 -4.96 10.86 -14.10
N ARG A 164 -4.83 10.42 -15.35
CA ARG A 164 -5.86 9.63 -16.03
C ARG A 164 -5.90 8.21 -15.46
N MET A 165 -6.67 8.03 -14.39
CA MET A 165 -6.99 6.70 -13.87
C MET A 165 -8.03 6.02 -14.74
N ARG A 166 -7.87 4.72 -14.96
CA ARG A 166 -8.93 3.87 -15.50
C ARG A 166 -9.29 2.77 -14.54
N GLU A 167 -10.60 2.63 -14.38
CA GLU A 167 -11.22 1.55 -13.65
C GLU A 167 -11.98 0.71 -14.66
N THR A 168 -11.83 -0.62 -14.58
CA THR A 168 -12.60 -1.53 -15.43
C THR A 168 -13.57 -2.36 -14.59
N GLY A 169 -14.81 -2.49 -15.06
CA GLY A 169 -15.91 -3.16 -14.36
C GLY A 169 -17.03 -2.20 -13.93
N GLN A 170 -18.03 -2.70 -13.20
CA GLN A 170 -19.05 -1.85 -12.58
C GLN A 170 -18.44 -1.09 -11.39
N VAL A 171 -18.37 0.23 -11.51
CA VAL A 171 -17.73 1.12 -10.53
C VAL A 171 -18.79 1.73 -9.61
N ASP A 172 -18.78 1.31 -8.34
CA ASP A 172 -19.47 2.00 -7.26
C ASP A 172 -18.49 2.88 -6.45
N ALA A 173 -19.00 3.68 -5.52
CA ALA A 173 -18.19 4.57 -4.69
C ALA A 173 -17.07 3.85 -3.92
N LYS A 174 -17.32 2.63 -3.44
CA LYS A 174 -16.35 1.81 -2.72
C LYS A 174 -15.20 1.40 -3.65
N LYS A 175 -15.53 0.94 -4.86
CA LYS A 175 -14.53 0.55 -5.86
C LYS A 175 -13.71 1.73 -6.34
N LYS A 176 -14.27 2.93 -6.41
CA LYS A 176 -13.50 4.16 -6.68
C LYS A 176 -12.49 4.45 -5.58
N ALA A 177 -12.93 4.40 -4.33
CA ALA A 177 -12.05 4.60 -3.18
C ALA A 177 -10.92 3.59 -3.18
N LEU A 178 -11.25 2.31 -3.33
CA LEU A 178 -10.28 1.23 -3.40
C LEU A 178 -9.28 1.43 -4.55
N SER A 179 -9.79 1.73 -5.75
CA SER A 179 -8.95 1.93 -6.94
C SER A 179 -7.98 3.08 -6.75
N ALA A 180 -8.45 4.21 -6.21
CA ALA A 180 -7.62 5.36 -5.95
C ALA A 180 -6.52 5.09 -4.90
N CYS A 181 -6.86 4.39 -3.80
CA CYS A 181 -5.88 4.05 -2.78
C CYS A 181 -4.83 3.05 -3.28
N LEU A 182 -5.26 2.07 -4.07
CA LEU A 182 -4.35 1.12 -4.70
C LEU A 182 -3.48 1.77 -5.77
N ALA A 183 -4.00 2.75 -6.50
CA ALA A 183 -3.19 3.53 -7.42
C ALA A 183 -2.11 4.31 -6.68
N MET A 184 -2.45 4.91 -5.52
CA MET A 184 -1.48 5.62 -4.70
C MET A 184 -0.39 4.67 -4.18
N ALA A 185 -0.80 3.51 -3.64
CA ALA A 185 0.14 2.46 -3.21
C ALA A 185 1.04 2.01 -4.36
N GLY A 186 0.46 1.78 -5.54
CA GLY A 186 1.18 1.37 -6.75
C GLY A 186 2.20 2.41 -7.22
N MET A 187 1.83 3.69 -7.23
CA MET A 187 2.75 4.80 -7.56
C MET A 187 3.92 4.89 -6.59
N LEU A 188 3.64 4.73 -5.29
CA LEU A 188 4.66 4.75 -4.25
C LEU A 188 5.59 3.53 -4.31
N LEU A 189 5.05 2.32 -4.51
CA LEU A 189 5.82 1.10 -4.74
C LEU A 189 6.74 1.25 -5.95
N ASN A 190 6.20 1.79 -7.05
CA ASN A 190 6.98 2.03 -8.26
C ASN A 190 8.12 3.04 -8.01
N ALA A 191 7.88 4.07 -7.19
CA ALA A 191 8.94 5.01 -6.81
C ALA A 191 10.08 4.32 -6.03
N GLU A 192 9.78 3.35 -5.16
CA GLU A 192 10.80 2.53 -4.48
C GLU A 192 11.61 1.71 -5.48
N LEU A 193 10.91 1.00 -6.37
CA LEU A 193 11.53 0.09 -7.33
C LEU A 193 12.49 0.81 -8.27
N ARG A 194 12.09 1.98 -8.76
CA ARG A 194 12.90 2.76 -9.69
C ARG A 194 14.11 3.38 -9.03
N GLY A 195 13.96 3.86 -7.80
CA GLY A 195 15.07 4.44 -7.07
C GLY A 195 16.04 3.37 -6.56
N GLY A 196 15.58 2.13 -6.37
CA GLY A 196 16.39 1.09 -5.75
C GLY A 196 16.86 1.54 -4.37
N ALA A 197 18.15 1.35 -4.08
CA ALA A 197 18.77 1.87 -2.87
C ALA A 197 18.73 3.41 -2.78
N SER A 198 18.59 4.12 -3.89
CA SER A 198 18.52 5.59 -3.97
C SER A 198 17.10 6.15 -3.98
N ALA A 199 16.07 5.35 -3.65
CA ALA A 199 14.69 5.81 -3.70
C ALA A 199 14.41 6.90 -2.65
N ASN A 200 13.85 8.02 -3.10
CA ASN A 200 13.61 9.20 -2.26
C ASN A 200 12.69 8.91 -1.07
N ASN A 201 11.68 8.06 -1.25
CA ASN A 201 10.79 7.64 -0.15
C ASN A 201 11.54 6.81 0.89
N LEU A 202 12.35 5.85 0.46
CA LEU A 202 13.18 5.04 1.36
C LEU A 202 14.20 5.91 2.12
N HIS A 203 14.87 6.85 1.44
CA HIS A 203 15.74 7.84 2.09
C HIS A 203 14.99 8.79 3.03
N SER A 204 13.73 9.08 2.73
CA SER A 204 12.80 9.79 3.61
C SER A 204 12.20 8.88 4.69
N MET A 205 12.74 7.66 4.83
CA MET A 205 12.42 6.70 5.88
C MET A 205 10.94 6.27 5.92
N PHE A 206 10.33 6.06 4.76
CA PHE A 206 9.02 5.42 4.62
C PHE A 206 8.98 4.53 3.36
N GLY A 207 8.13 3.50 3.36
CA GLY A 207 7.95 2.60 2.22
C GLY A 207 7.86 1.13 2.60
N GLY A 208 8.51 0.26 1.82
CA GLY A 208 8.62 -1.18 2.07
C GLY A 208 7.32 -1.95 1.85
N GLY A 209 6.34 -1.31 1.21
CA GLY A 209 4.96 -1.79 1.10
C GLY A 209 3.97 -0.82 1.71
N TYR A 210 2.72 -0.93 1.26
CA TYR A 210 1.62 -0.07 1.69
C TYR A 210 0.40 -0.90 2.03
N GLU A 211 -0.35 -0.42 3.01
CA GLU A 211 -1.50 -1.06 3.58
C GLU A 211 -2.68 -0.08 3.59
N VAL A 212 -3.88 -0.61 3.33
CA VAL A 212 -5.11 0.17 3.24
C VAL A 212 -6.20 -0.51 4.05
N ALA A 213 -6.93 0.25 4.85
CA ALA A 213 -8.22 -0.16 5.41
C ALA A 213 -9.32 0.76 4.93
N VAL A 214 -10.49 0.18 4.64
CA VAL A 214 -11.67 0.89 4.17
C VAL A 214 -12.87 0.54 5.04
N PHE A 215 -13.82 1.46 5.19
CA PHE A 215 -15.11 1.12 5.79
C PHE A 215 -16.06 0.56 4.73
N SER A 216 -16.47 -0.68 4.89
CA SER A 216 -17.38 -1.37 3.97
C SER A 216 -18.31 -2.30 4.72
N ASP A 217 -19.56 -2.37 4.25
CA ASP A 217 -20.54 -3.35 4.77
C ASP A 217 -20.71 -3.25 6.29
N GLY A 218 -20.66 -2.02 6.82
CA GLY A 218 -20.82 -1.71 8.24
C GLY A 218 -19.57 -1.92 9.10
N ALA A 219 -18.42 -2.25 8.53
CA ALA A 219 -17.19 -2.47 9.29
C ALA A 219 -15.93 -1.94 8.58
N PHE A 220 -14.90 -1.59 9.34
CA PHE A 220 -13.56 -1.41 8.80
C PHE A 220 -12.96 -2.76 8.44
N ARG A 221 -12.32 -2.83 7.26
CA ARG A 221 -11.62 -4.02 6.76
C ARG A 221 -10.34 -3.61 6.08
N LYS A 222 -9.27 -4.38 6.30
CA LYS A 222 -8.05 -4.25 5.52
C LYS A 222 -8.31 -4.75 4.11
N VAL A 223 -7.74 -4.06 3.15
CA VAL A 223 -7.73 -4.50 1.75
C VAL A 223 -6.65 -5.56 1.64
N GLY A 224 -7.04 -6.77 1.30
CA GLY A 224 -6.16 -7.90 1.07
C GLY A 224 -6.56 -8.66 -0.19
N ASP A 225 -5.81 -9.74 -0.46
CA ASP A 225 -5.98 -10.59 -1.64
C ASP A 225 -5.92 -9.78 -2.95
N LEU A 226 -4.78 -9.11 -3.13
CA LEU A 226 -4.52 -8.25 -4.27
C LEU A 226 -3.13 -8.49 -4.83
N THR A 227 -2.98 -8.25 -6.14
CA THR A 227 -1.69 -8.35 -6.82
C THR A 227 -1.36 -7.05 -7.54
N PHE A 228 -0.25 -6.43 -7.17
CA PHE A 228 0.37 -5.36 -7.94
C PHE A 228 1.19 -5.96 -9.08
N LEU A 229 1.03 -5.40 -10.27
CA LEU A 229 1.73 -5.79 -11.48
C LEU A 229 2.47 -4.57 -11.99
N ILE A 230 3.79 -4.63 -12.02
CA ILE A 230 4.64 -3.52 -12.43
C ILE A 230 5.13 -3.77 -13.84
N TRP A 231 4.80 -2.83 -14.73
CA TRP A 231 5.04 -2.91 -16.16
C TRP A 231 5.89 -1.73 -16.61
N THR A 232 6.58 -1.91 -17.73
CA THR A 232 7.16 -0.80 -18.49
C THR A 232 6.43 -0.68 -19.82
N ALA A 233 6.24 0.54 -20.29
CA ALA A 233 5.77 0.82 -21.63
C ALA A 233 6.70 1.85 -22.27
N ARG A 234 7.02 1.65 -23.54
CA ARG A 234 7.79 2.61 -24.33
C ARG A 234 6.86 3.30 -25.32
N SER A 235 6.83 4.62 -25.25
CA SER A 235 6.17 5.45 -26.26
C SER A 235 7.12 5.63 -27.44
N THR A 236 6.69 5.19 -28.61
CA THR A 236 7.41 5.31 -29.89
C THR A 236 6.57 6.10 -30.87
N SER A 237 7.17 6.60 -31.95
CA SER A 237 6.45 7.20 -33.07
C SER A 237 5.37 6.30 -33.70
N SER A 238 5.51 4.97 -33.60
CA SER A 238 4.54 3.98 -34.08
C SER A 238 3.44 3.62 -33.07
N GLY A 239 3.52 4.10 -31.83
CA GLY A 239 2.55 3.80 -30.77
C GLY A 239 3.22 3.42 -29.45
N THR A 240 2.46 2.82 -28.55
CA THR A 240 2.94 2.41 -27.22
C THR A 240 3.22 0.90 -27.20
N GLU A 241 4.47 0.54 -26.94
CA GLU A 241 4.90 -0.85 -26.75
C GLU A 241 4.88 -1.18 -25.27
N LEU A 242 4.10 -2.19 -24.86
CA LEU A 242 4.01 -2.63 -23.47
C LEU A 242 4.90 -3.86 -23.26
N THR A 243 5.73 -3.85 -22.22
CA THR A 243 6.50 -5.04 -21.81
C THR A 243 5.60 -6.04 -21.10
N MET A 244 6.11 -7.25 -20.85
CA MET A 244 5.57 -8.11 -19.81
C MET A 244 5.78 -7.48 -18.42
N PRO A 245 5.00 -7.85 -17.38
CA PRO A 245 5.29 -7.41 -16.02
C PRO A 245 6.68 -7.91 -15.64
N HIS A 246 7.54 -7.03 -15.12
CA HIS A 246 8.87 -7.41 -14.63
C HIS A 246 8.89 -7.62 -13.11
N MET A 247 7.84 -7.18 -12.42
CA MET A 247 7.65 -7.43 -11.01
C MET A 247 6.18 -7.64 -10.67
N ILE A 248 5.95 -8.59 -9.78
CA ILE A 248 4.62 -8.97 -9.29
C ILE A 248 4.70 -8.98 -7.76
N VAL A 249 3.76 -8.30 -7.10
CA VAL A 249 3.69 -8.24 -5.63
C VAL A 249 2.30 -8.63 -5.19
N LYS A 250 2.18 -9.81 -4.58
CA LYS A 250 0.96 -10.31 -3.96
C LYS A 250 0.90 -9.84 -2.51
N GLN A 251 -0.26 -9.35 -2.09
CA GLN A 251 -0.59 -9.10 -0.69
C GLN A 251 -1.82 -9.93 -0.30
N ALA A 252 -1.73 -10.64 0.81
CA ALA A 252 -2.80 -11.44 1.39
C ALA A 252 -2.76 -11.34 2.92
N TYR A 253 -3.79 -11.84 3.60
CA TYR A 253 -3.80 -11.94 5.05
C TYR A 253 -4.05 -13.39 5.48
N ALA A 254 -3.27 -13.86 6.45
CA ALA A 254 -3.59 -15.02 7.27
C ALA A 254 -3.95 -14.49 8.67
N GLY A 255 -5.26 -14.44 8.90
CA GLY A 255 -5.92 -13.67 9.96
C GLY A 255 -5.36 -12.25 10.08
N ASP A 256 -4.64 -11.93 11.14
CA ASP A 256 -4.12 -10.58 11.38
C ASP A 256 -2.72 -10.32 10.80
N ASN A 257 -2.07 -11.33 10.23
CA ASN A 257 -0.74 -11.20 9.63
C ASN A 257 -0.84 -10.83 8.15
N LEU A 258 -0.16 -9.76 7.76
CA LEU A 258 -0.02 -9.37 6.36
C LEU A 258 1.09 -10.20 5.72
N LEU A 259 0.74 -10.86 4.63
CA LEU A 259 1.65 -11.70 3.85
C LEU A 259 1.96 -10.96 2.55
N ILE A 260 3.25 -10.76 2.29
CA ILE A 260 3.72 -10.19 1.03
C ILE A 260 4.62 -11.19 0.34
N ARG A 261 4.25 -11.55 -0.89
CA ARG A 261 5.04 -12.39 -1.78
C ARG A 261 5.37 -11.59 -3.02
N SER A 262 6.64 -11.33 -3.28
CA SER A 262 7.09 -10.58 -4.44
C SER A 262 8.00 -11.42 -5.31
N VAL A 263 7.89 -11.25 -6.63
CA VAL A 263 8.74 -11.92 -7.60
C VAL A 263 9.19 -10.95 -8.67
N ARG A 264 10.48 -11.00 -8.99
CA ARG A 264 11.07 -10.35 -10.16
C ARG A 264 11.21 -11.38 -11.25
N VAL A 265 10.80 -11.02 -12.46
CA VAL A 265 10.80 -11.93 -13.59
C VAL A 265 11.58 -11.38 -14.77
N ASP A 266 12.31 -12.26 -15.46
CA ASP A 266 12.91 -11.99 -16.75
C ASP A 266 12.04 -12.58 -17.87
N ASN A 267 11.83 -11.79 -18.93
CA ASN A 267 10.86 -12.07 -19.98
C ASN A 267 11.49 -12.28 -21.36
N ASN A 268 12.76 -12.68 -21.41
CA ASN A 268 13.52 -12.80 -22.67
C ASN A 268 13.03 -13.89 -23.66
N SER A 269 12.08 -14.77 -23.30
CA SER A 269 11.72 -15.95 -24.12
C SER A 269 10.22 -16.22 -24.27
N GLY A 270 9.34 -15.28 -23.87
CA GLY A 270 7.88 -15.50 -23.87
C GLY A 270 7.36 -16.37 -22.72
N GLN A 271 8.24 -16.96 -21.93
CA GLN A 271 7.98 -17.45 -20.56
C GLN A 271 8.72 -16.57 -19.57
N ALA A 272 8.10 -16.30 -18.41
CA ALA A 272 8.69 -15.48 -17.36
C ALA A 272 9.52 -16.38 -16.42
N VAL A 273 10.84 -16.17 -16.41
CA VAL A 273 11.74 -16.88 -15.50
C VAL A 273 11.83 -16.10 -14.20
N ILE A 274 11.64 -16.78 -13.07
CA ILE A 274 11.79 -16.17 -11.74
C ILE A 274 13.27 -15.86 -11.52
N LEU A 275 13.59 -14.57 -11.35
CA LEU A 275 14.94 -14.11 -11.02
C LEU A 275 15.20 -14.13 -9.52
N ASP A 276 14.19 -13.72 -8.75
CA ASP A 276 14.26 -13.55 -7.32
C ASP A 276 12.83 -13.56 -6.76
N GLU A 277 12.66 -14.20 -5.63
CA GLU A 277 11.40 -14.30 -4.90
C GLU A 277 11.62 -13.95 -3.44
N GLN A 278 10.69 -13.18 -2.88
CA GLN A 278 10.74 -12.79 -1.48
C GLN A 278 9.40 -12.93 -0.82
N CYS A 279 9.43 -13.45 0.41
CA CYS A 279 8.28 -13.72 1.22
C CYS A 279 8.44 -13.03 2.57
N HIS A 280 7.42 -12.29 2.98
CA HIS A 280 7.43 -11.48 4.19
C HIS A 280 6.15 -11.72 4.99
N ILE A 281 6.31 -12.15 6.24
CA ILE A 281 5.23 -12.20 7.23
C ILE A 281 5.35 -10.94 8.10
N ILE A 282 4.46 -9.98 7.88
CA ILE A 282 4.42 -8.74 8.65
C ILE A 282 3.36 -8.89 9.73
N LYS A 283 3.81 -8.94 10.99
CA LYS A 283 2.93 -9.06 12.15
C LYS A 283 2.21 -7.74 12.46
N PRO A 284 1.00 -7.78 13.03
CA PRO A 284 0.42 -6.60 13.66
C PRO A 284 1.30 -6.19 14.86
N MET A 285 1.21 -4.93 15.30
CA MET A 285 1.98 -4.50 16.47
C MET A 285 1.40 -4.96 17.81
N TYR A 286 0.14 -5.39 17.82
CA TYR A 286 -0.50 -5.96 18.99
C TYR A 286 -0.27 -7.48 19.01
N GLU A 287 -0.44 -8.10 20.17
CA GLU A 287 -0.30 -9.55 20.30
C GLU A 287 -1.38 -10.24 19.49
N SER A 288 -0.95 -11.09 18.56
CA SER A 288 -1.81 -12.02 17.83
C SER A 288 -1.41 -13.43 18.27
N ASP A 289 -2.40 -14.21 18.69
CA ASP A 289 -2.22 -15.61 19.06
C ASP A 289 -1.99 -16.52 17.84
N GLU A 290 -2.13 -15.96 16.63
CA GLU A 290 -2.05 -16.70 15.38
C GLU A 290 -0.60 -16.85 14.91
N TYR A 291 -0.05 -18.05 15.14
CA TYR A 291 1.18 -18.48 14.48
C TYR A 291 0.91 -18.74 13.00
N VAL A 292 1.67 -18.06 12.14
CA VAL A 292 1.65 -18.30 10.69
C VAL A 292 2.98 -18.92 10.30
N ASP A 293 2.90 -20.11 9.72
CA ASP A 293 4.05 -20.86 9.25
C ASP A 293 4.54 -20.31 7.90
N GLU A 294 5.85 -20.32 7.66
CA GLU A 294 6.43 -19.84 6.39
C GLU A 294 5.98 -20.68 5.19
N ASN A 295 5.57 -21.94 5.38
CA ASN A 295 5.05 -22.76 4.30
C ASN A 295 3.72 -22.23 3.72
N ILE A 296 3.05 -21.29 4.39
CA ILE A 296 1.82 -20.65 3.88
C ILE A 296 2.01 -20.04 2.49
N PHE A 297 3.23 -19.60 2.14
CA PHE A 297 3.48 -18.98 0.84
C PHE A 297 3.32 -19.94 -0.34
N SER A 298 3.46 -21.25 -0.11
CA SER A 298 3.17 -22.27 -1.13
C SER A 298 1.67 -22.38 -1.45
N GLU A 299 0.81 -21.88 -0.57
CA GLU A 299 -0.65 -21.86 -0.76
C GLU A 299 -1.14 -20.53 -1.35
N ILE A 300 -0.29 -19.50 -1.39
CA ILE A 300 -0.65 -18.15 -1.82
C ILE A 300 -0.37 -17.97 -3.30
N SER A 301 -1.43 -18.07 -4.09
CA SER A 301 -1.38 -17.78 -5.52
C SER A 301 -1.24 -16.29 -5.82
N TYR A 302 -0.48 -15.95 -6.88
CA TYR A 302 -0.47 -14.60 -7.46
C TYR A 302 -1.79 -14.21 -8.13
N ASN A 303 -2.70 -15.16 -8.38
CA ASN A 303 -4.05 -14.83 -8.82
C ASN A 303 -4.80 -14.12 -7.69
N SER A 304 -5.46 -13.02 -8.03
CA SER A 304 -6.21 -12.21 -7.06
C SER A 304 -7.52 -11.70 -7.66
N PRO A 305 -8.58 -11.54 -6.85
CA PRO A 305 -9.78 -10.82 -7.24
C PRO A 305 -9.50 -9.34 -7.53
N LEU A 306 -8.38 -8.80 -7.05
CA LEU A 306 -8.01 -7.41 -7.21
C LEU A 306 -6.61 -7.29 -7.80
N LEU A 307 -6.50 -6.66 -8.97
CA LEU A 307 -5.23 -6.45 -9.66
C LEU A 307 -4.98 -4.95 -9.80
N CYS A 308 -3.76 -4.51 -9.47
CA CYS A 308 -3.33 -3.13 -9.64
C CYS A 308 -2.17 -3.09 -10.64
N HIS A 309 -2.46 -2.67 -11.87
CA HIS A 309 -1.46 -2.52 -12.93
C HIS A 309 -0.81 -1.15 -12.82
N CYS A 310 0.48 -1.12 -12.49
CA CYS A 310 1.29 0.08 -12.43
C CYS A 310 2.19 0.09 -13.67
N VAL A 311 1.84 0.89 -14.66
CA VAL A 311 2.59 0.99 -15.92
C VAL A 311 3.44 2.25 -15.92
N LEU A 312 4.73 2.04 -16.05
CA LEU A 312 5.72 3.09 -16.17
C LEU A 312 5.95 3.41 -17.64
N VAL A 313 5.72 4.66 -18.05
CA VAL A 313 5.87 5.06 -19.47
C VAL A 313 7.17 5.82 -19.69
N GLU A 314 7.98 5.28 -20.59
CA GLU A 314 9.24 5.84 -21.11
C GLU A 314 9.00 6.51 -22.47
N ASP A 315 9.70 7.60 -22.75
CA ASP A 315 9.86 8.12 -24.11
C ASP A 315 10.95 7.38 -24.89
N GLU A 316 11.18 7.80 -26.14
CA GLU A 316 12.22 7.24 -27.01
C GLU A 316 13.65 7.44 -26.47
N ASN A 317 13.87 8.40 -25.57
CA ASN A 317 15.15 8.65 -24.91
C ASN A 317 15.28 7.90 -23.58
N SER A 318 14.38 6.95 -23.28
CA SER A 318 14.30 6.25 -21.99
C SER A 318 14.11 7.19 -20.80
N LYS A 319 13.57 8.39 -21.05
CA LYS A 319 13.17 9.33 -20.01
C LYS A 319 11.72 9.05 -19.64
N PHE A 320 11.48 8.99 -18.35
CA PHE A 320 10.17 8.67 -17.82
C PHE A 320 9.26 9.89 -17.85
N HIS A 321 8.06 9.68 -18.38
CA HIS A 321 7.10 10.76 -18.60
C HIS A 321 5.89 10.67 -17.69
N THR A 322 5.38 9.47 -17.41
CA THR A 322 4.17 9.32 -16.60
C THR A 322 4.04 7.94 -15.97
N ILE A 323 3.19 7.86 -14.95
CA ILE A 323 2.74 6.60 -14.36
C ILE A 323 1.26 6.45 -14.69
N TYR A 324 0.91 5.36 -15.35
CA TYR A 324 -0.47 4.97 -15.57
C TYR A 324 -0.83 3.86 -14.59
N THR A 325 -1.92 4.04 -13.85
CA THR A 325 -2.42 3.00 -12.95
C THR A 325 -3.82 2.56 -13.36
N ARG A 326 -4.01 1.25 -13.44
CA ARG A 326 -5.31 0.62 -13.69
C ARG A 326 -5.60 -0.38 -12.59
N VAL A 327 -6.74 -0.19 -11.93
CA VAL A 327 -7.27 -1.17 -10.98
C VAL A 327 -8.33 -2.00 -11.64
N GLN A 328 -8.20 -3.32 -11.51
CA GLN A 328 -9.08 -4.29 -12.11
C GLN A 328 -9.64 -5.21 -11.03
N LEU A 329 -10.96 -5.34 -11.05
CA LEU A 329 -11.68 -6.35 -10.27
C LEU A 329 -11.83 -7.58 -11.15
N SER A 330 -11.09 -8.62 -10.81
CA SER A 330 -11.18 -9.90 -11.50
C SER A 330 -12.47 -10.60 -11.14
N THR A 331 -13.18 -11.10 -12.15
CA THR A 331 -14.24 -12.11 -11.97
C THR A 331 -13.62 -13.50 -12.08
N SER A 332 -14.44 -14.55 -12.14
CA SER A 332 -14.00 -15.94 -12.34
C SER A 332 -13.16 -16.15 -13.60
N ASN A 333 -13.27 -15.26 -14.59
CA ASN A 333 -12.46 -15.26 -15.81
C ASN A 333 -11.53 -14.05 -15.77
N SER A 334 -10.42 -14.15 -15.05
CA SER A 334 -9.40 -13.11 -15.06
C SER A 334 -8.73 -13.04 -16.44
N PRO A 335 -8.57 -11.85 -17.05
CA PRO A 335 -7.86 -11.71 -18.31
C PRO A 335 -6.34 -11.90 -18.18
N ILE A 336 -5.85 -12.13 -16.96
CA ILE A 336 -4.48 -12.53 -16.65
C ILE A 336 -4.51 -13.67 -15.65
N GLN A 337 -3.73 -14.71 -15.90
CA GLN A 337 -3.61 -15.87 -15.02
C GLN A 337 -2.15 -16.17 -14.73
N PHE A 338 -1.89 -16.56 -13.49
CA PHE A 338 -0.57 -16.94 -13.00
C PHE A 338 -0.58 -18.44 -12.69
N ASN A 339 0.26 -19.22 -13.35
CA ASN A 339 0.46 -20.63 -13.05
C ASN A 339 1.94 -20.84 -12.68
N GLU A 340 2.16 -21.54 -11.57
CA GLU A 340 3.50 -21.78 -11.03
C GLU A 340 3.89 -23.22 -11.34
N GLU A 341 5.01 -23.40 -12.06
CA GLU A 341 5.49 -24.70 -12.53
C GLU A 341 7.02 -24.74 -12.39
N ASP A 342 7.56 -25.60 -11.51
CA ASP A 342 9.01 -25.89 -11.40
C ASP A 342 9.92 -24.65 -11.51
N GLU A 343 9.78 -23.70 -10.57
CA GLU A 343 10.52 -22.40 -10.51
C GLU A 343 10.23 -21.42 -11.66
N ARG A 344 9.21 -21.69 -12.48
CA ARG A 344 8.74 -20.79 -13.53
C ARG A 344 7.39 -20.22 -13.16
N LEU A 345 7.18 -18.98 -13.59
CA LEU A 345 5.89 -18.33 -13.53
C LEU A 345 5.35 -18.20 -14.95
N VAL A 346 4.35 -19.01 -15.29
CA VAL A 346 3.64 -18.89 -16.56
C VAL A 346 2.56 -17.84 -16.41
N ILE A 347 2.79 -16.69 -17.05
CA ILE A 347 1.82 -15.59 -17.10
C ILE A 347 1.04 -15.70 -18.41
N SER A 348 -0.25 -16.00 -18.31
CA SER A 348 -1.16 -16.10 -19.46
C SER A 348 -2.05 -14.88 -19.52
N PHE A 349 -2.33 -14.39 -20.73
CA PHE A 349 -3.27 -13.28 -20.95
C PHE A 349 -4.37 -13.70 -21.90
N GLU A 350 -5.55 -13.11 -21.72
CA GLU A 350 -6.55 -13.07 -22.77
C GLU A 350 -6.02 -12.31 -23.99
N GLN A 351 -6.34 -12.80 -25.20
CA GLN A 351 -5.77 -12.32 -26.46
C GLN A 351 -5.86 -10.81 -26.68
N ASN A 352 -6.92 -10.17 -26.19
CA ASN A 352 -7.17 -8.74 -26.36
C ASN A 352 -6.73 -7.89 -25.15
N PHE A 353 -6.27 -8.51 -24.07
CA PHE A 353 -6.00 -7.82 -22.81
C PHE A 353 -4.88 -6.79 -22.93
N LEU A 354 -3.74 -7.20 -23.47
CA LEU A 354 -2.57 -6.33 -23.65
C LEU A 354 -2.89 -5.18 -24.62
N GLN A 355 -3.63 -5.46 -25.69
CA GLN A 355 -4.09 -4.43 -26.63
C GLN A 355 -4.99 -3.39 -25.95
N ASN A 356 -5.85 -3.81 -25.01
CA ASN A 356 -6.70 -2.91 -24.27
C ASN A 356 -5.92 -2.02 -23.29
N ILE A 357 -4.85 -2.55 -22.66
CA ILE A 357 -3.93 -1.73 -21.86
C ILE A 357 -3.19 -0.74 -22.76
N ALA A 358 -2.60 -1.20 -23.86
CA ALA A 358 -1.86 -0.35 -24.80
C ALA A 358 -2.73 0.79 -25.36
N ARG A 359 -3.97 0.48 -25.77
CA ARG A 359 -4.94 1.50 -26.22
C ARG A 359 -5.27 2.50 -25.11
N SER A 360 -5.50 2.01 -23.89
CA SER A 360 -5.80 2.88 -22.75
C SER A 360 -4.63 3.79 -22.38
N LEU A 361 -3.40 3.30 -22.50
CA LEU A 361 -2.18 4.09 -22.35
C LEU A 361 -2.08 5.16 -23.42
N GLN A 362 -2.27 4.81 -24.69
CA GLN A 362 -2.24 5.75 -25.80
C GLN A 362 -3.29 6.86 -25.63
N GLU A 363 -4.53 6.48 -25.28
CA GLU A 363 -5.60 7.42 -24.97
C GLU A 363 -5.28 8.28 -23.74
N ALA A 364 -4.50 7.78 -22.77
CA ALA A 364 -4.07 8.55 -21.61
C ALA A 364 -2.92 9.52 -21.91
N LEU A 365 -2.07 9.20 -22.89
CA LEU A 365 -0.90 9.98 -23.28
C LEU A 365 -1.21 11.07 -24.32
N SER A 366 -2.29 10.93 -25.08
CA SER A 366 -2.70 11.93 -26.07
C SER A 366 -3.05 13.28 -25.40
N PRO A 367 -2.47 14.41 -25.86
CA PRO A 367 -2.86 15.74 -25.41
C PRO A 367 -4.35 15.96 -25.68
N SER A 368 -5.08 16.43 -24.66
CA SER A 368 -6.50 16.79 -24.76
C SER A 368 -6.70 18.08 -25.53
#